data_AF-A0A086TFY8-F1
#
_entry.id   AF-A0A086TFY8-F1
#
_cell.length_a   1.000
_cell.length_b   1.000
_cell.length_c   1.000
_cell.angle_alpha   90.00
_cell.angle_beta   90.00
_cell.angle_gamma   90.00
#
_symmetry.space_group_name_H-M   'P 1'
#
loop_
_entity.id
_entity.type
_entity.pdbx_description
1 polymer ?
#
loop_
_entity_poly.entity_id
_entity_poly.type
_entity_poly.pdbx_seq_one_letter_code
_entity_poly.pdbx_strand_id
1 'polypeptide(L)'
;MASRIQWRAEDDDSQVQTTMRRGAVAADVKSRVGFGLRTRHERARLRRKFHNQLDWSNRTKTPFISTYGRERAALEEAGRRKRDGKKNVRVVKIDTYQADCRVEYRNVRKLAKALGYWIPDKAWRNSEFEYIFLRHIPASAIMEIIWV
;
A
#
# COMPACT_ATOMS: atom_id res chain seq x y z
N MET A 1 -12.94 -8.14 9.43
CA MET A 1 -12.88 -8.63 8.04
C MET A 1 -11.99 -7.71 7.22
N ALA A 2 -11.32 -8.22 6.18
CA ALA A 2 -10.59 -7.37 5.24
C ALA A 2 -11.59 -6.64 4.35
N SER A 3 -11.40 -5.34 4.08
CA SER A 3 -12.31 -4.60 3.20
C SER A 3 -12.19 -5.13 1.76
N ARG A 4 -13.33 -5.40 1.11
CA ARG A 4 -13.44 -5.75 -0.31
C ARG A 4 -12.94 -4.60 -1.19
N ILE A 5 -13.42 -3.39 -0.88
CA ILE A 5 -13.02 -2.18 -1.58
C ILE A 5 -11.81 -1.56 -0.88
N GLN A 6 -10.79 -1.24 -1.66
CA GLN A 6 -9.57 -0.57 -1.22
C GLN A 6 -9.38 0.70 -2.05
N TRP A 7 -8.72 1.68 -1.45
CA TRP A 7 -8.51 2.99 -2.05
C TRP A 7 -7.05 3.36 -2.00
N ARG A 8 -6.45 3.80 -3.09
CA ARG A 8 -5.04 4.16 -3.14
C ARG A 8 -4.86 5.62 -3.51
N ALA A 9 -4.29 6.41 -2.62
CA ALA A 9 -3.81 7.75 -2.95
C ALA A 9 -2.41 7.67 -3.58
N GLU A 10 -2.22 8.29 -4.73
CA GLU A 10 -0.94 8.40 -5.41
C GLU A 10 -0.77 9.76 -6.10
N ASP A 11 0.48 10.09 -6.42
CA ASP A 11 0.97 11.33 -7.05
C ASP A 11 2.23 10.99 -7.86
N ASP A 12 2.85 11.97 -8.53
CA ASP A 12 4.06 11.73 -9.34
C ASP A 12 5.25 11.14 -8.56
N ASP A 13 5.34 11.44 -7.25
CA ASP A 13 6.43 10.95 -6.38
C ASP A 13 6.18 9.52 -5.88
N SER A 14 4.99 8.96 -6.14
CA SER A 14 4.64 7.63 -5.69
C SER A 14 5.46 6.59 -6.46
N GLN A 15 6.18 5.73 -5.72
CA GLN A 15 7.02 4.66 -6.29
C GLN A 15 6.23 3.65 -7.14
N VAL A 16 4.90 3.63 -7.00
CA VAL A 16 3.98 2.76 -7.73
C VAL A 16 2.93 3.66 -8.37
N GLN A 17 2.80 3.52 -9.68
CA GLN A 17 1.77 4.19 -10.46
C GLN A 17 0.76 3.16 -10.93
N THR A 18 -0.53 3.46 -10.75
CA THR A 18 -1.61 2.59 -11.18
C THR A 18 -2.07 2.94 -12.59
N THR A 19 -2.39 1.93 -13.39
CA THR A 19 -2.97 2.12 -14.73
C THR A 19 -4.10 1.13 -14.96
N MET A 20 -5.10 1.52 -15.75
CA MET A 20 -6.21 0.62 -16.12
C MET A 20 -5.74 -0.63 -16.87
N ARG A 21 -4.59 -0.56 -17.58
CA ARG A 21 -4.08 -1.67 -18.37
C ARG A 21 -3.27 -2.69 -17.56
N ARG A 22 -2.49 -2.24 -16.57
CA ARG A 22 -1.53 -3.11 -15.84
C ARG A 22 -1.86 -3.28 -14.36
N GLY A 23 -2.80 -2.51 -13.84
CA GLY A 23 -3.02 -2.37 -12.41
C GLY A 23 -1.88 -1.61 -11.75
N ALA A 24 -1.48 -2.03 -10.55
CA ALA A 24 -0.40 -1.43 -9.78
C ALA A 24 0.69 -2.47 -9.51
N VAL A 25 1.93 -2.19 -9.91
CA VAL A 25 3.08 -3.09 -9.72
C VAL A 25 4.07 -2.43 -8.76
N ALA A 26 4.44 -3.13 -7.69
CA ALA A 26 5.38 -2.64 -6.70
C ALA A 26 6.75 -2.33 -7.33
N ALA A 27 7.45 -1.35 -6.78
CA ALA A 27 8.76 -0.97 -7.28
C ALA A 27 9.81 -2.10 -7.12
N ASP A 28 9.63 -3.00 -6.14
CA ASP A 28 10.47 -4.17 -5.91
C ASP A 28 9.65 -5.48 -5.97
N VAL A 29 9.56 -6.08 -7.16
CA VAL A 29 8.90 -7.39 -7.36
C VAL A 29 9.84 -8.59 -7.13
N LYS A 30 11.15 -8.37 -7.11
CA LYS A 30 12.18 -9.44 -7.05
C LYS A 30 12.46 -9.92 -5.64
N SER A 31 12.27 -9.05 -4.64
CA SER A 31 12.44 -9.43 -3.24
C SER A 31 11.58 -10.65 -2.88
N ARG A 32 12.24 -11.71 -2.39
CA ARG A 32 11.58 -12.89 -1.81
C ARG A 32 11.04 -12.53 -0.42
N VAL A 33 9.88 -11.91 -0.39
CA VAL A 33 9.13 -11.54 0.81
C VAL A 33 7.69 -12.02 0.65
N GLY A 34 7.10 -12.53 1.73
CA GLY A 34 5.72 -12.98 1.81
C GLY A 34 5.18 -12.75 3.21
N PHE A 35 3.86 -12.72 3.35
CA PHE A 35 3.22 -12.61 4.67
C PHE A 35 3.18 -13.95 5.42
N GLY A 36 3.39 -15.08 4.72
CA GLY A 36 3.56 -16.40 5.33
C GLY A 36 4.95 -16.56 5.91
N LEU A 37 5.11 -16.23 7.19
CA LEU A 37 6.38 -16.29 7.91
C LEU A 37 6.69 -17.74 8.31
N ARG A 38 7.66 -18.41 7.66
CA ARG A 38 8.06 -19.78 8.02
C ARG A 38 9.35 -19.82 8.83
N THR A 39 10.23 -18.83 8.64
CA THR A 39 11.55 -18.77 9.30
C THR A 39 11.83 -17.42 9.96
N ARG A 40 12.77 -17.39 10.91
CA ARG A 40 13.25 -16.16 11.55
C ARG A 40 13.86 -15.19 10.53
N HIS A 41 14.57 -15.70 9.53
CA HIS A 41 15.18 -14.90 8.46
C HIS A 41 14.14 -14.22 7.56
N GLU A 42 13.07 -14.93 7.18
CA GLU A 42 11.96 -14.34 6.43
C GLU A 42 11.25 -13.25 7.24
N ARG A 43 11.02 -13.48 8.53
CA ARG A 43 10.42 -12.49 9.42
C ARG A 43 11.28 -11.23 9.54
N ALA A 44 12.59 -11.38 9.70
CA ALA A 44 13.52 -10.25 9.75
C ALA A 44 13.52 -9.46 8.43
N ARG A 45 13.48 -10.16 7.28
CA ARG A 45 13.42 -9.52 5.96
C ARG A 45 12.10 -8.78 5.73
N LEU A 46 10.97 -9.39 6.09
CA LEU A 46 9.66 -8.76 6.03
C LEU A 46 9.62 -7.50 6.92
N ARG A 47 10.10 -7.61 8.17
CA ARG A 47 10.20 -6.49 9.11
C ARG A 47 11.02 -5.33 8.56
N ARG A 48 12.19 -5.61 7.96
CA ARG A 48 13.03 -4.56 7.35
C ARG A 48 12.32 -3.87 6.18
N LYS A 49 11.71 -4.63 5.27
CA LYS A 49 10.99 -4.03 4.14
C LYS A 49 9.75 -3.25 4.60
N PHE A 50 9.07 -3.73 5.64
CA PHE A 50 7.92 -3.05 6.24
C PHE A 50 8.33 -1.73 6.92
N HIS A 51 9.44 -1.73 7.65
CA HIS A 51 10.03 -0.51 8.20
C HIS A 51 10.32 0.52 7.12
N ASN A 52 10.99 0.12 6.03
CA ASN A 52 11.28 0.99 4.90
C ASN A 52 10.01 1.53 4.21
N GLN A 53 8.90 0.80 4.26
CA GLN A 53 7.62 1.24 3.70
C GLN A 53 6.97 2.33 4.56
N LEU A 54 7.09 2.23 5.88
CA LEU A 54 6.52 3.22 6.81
C LEU A 54 7.37 4.48 6.95
N ASP A 55 8.63 4.42 6.55
CA ASP A 55 9.47 5.61 6.47
C ASP A 55 9.19 6.41 5.20
N TRP A 56 8.46 7.53 5.32
CA TRP A 56 8.08 8.36 4.17
C TRP A 56 9.27 9.09 3.51
N SER A 57 10.41 9.23 4.20
CA SER A 57 11.66 9.71 3.58
C SER A 57 12.38 8.63 2.79
N ASN A 58 12.05 7.35 2.99
CA ASN A 58 12.75 6.27 2.33
C ASN A 58 12.46 6.29 0.81
N ARG A 59 13.54 6.32 0.03
CA ARG A 59 13.51 6.20 -1.44
C ARG A 59 13.85 4.78 -1.92
N THR A 60 14.17 3.87 -1.01
CA THR A 60 14.42 2.47 -1.34
C THR A 60 13.14 1.80 -1.80
N LYS A 61 13.20 1.12 -2.95
CA LYS A 61 12.10 0.35 -3.51
C LYS A 61 11.61 -0.73 -2.54
N THR A 62 10.30 -0.77 -2.31
CA THR A 62 9.65 -1.76 -1.46
C THR A 62 8.76 -2.70 -2.29
N PRO A 63 8.51 -3.93 -1.81
CA PRO A 63 7.59 -4.85 -2.47
C PRO A 63 6.12 -4.55 -2.13
N PHE A 64 5.83 -3.36 -1.59
CA PHE A 64 4.52 -3.02 -1.05
C PHE A 64 3.83 -1.93 -1.84
N ILE A 65 2.50 -2.03 -1.89
CA ILE A 65 1.61 -1.03 -2.46
C ILE A 65 0.66 -0.60 -1.36
N SER A 66 0.78 0.65 -0.92
CA SER A 66 -0.09 1.22 0.13
C SER A 66 -1.49 1.51 -0.42
N THR A 67 -2.49 1.19 0.38
CA THR A 67 -3.93 1.35 0.11
C THR A 67 -4.66 1.62 1.43
N TYR A 68 -5.92 2.00 1.37
CA TYR A 68 -6.78 2.31 2.50
C TYR A 68 -8.09 1.54 2.39
N GLY A 69 -8.53 0.94 3.49
CA GLY A 69 -9.83 0.27 3.59
C GLY A 69 -11.02 1.23 3.72
N ARG A 70 -10.78 2.55 3.71
CA ARG A 70 -11.81 3.60 3.77
C ARG A 70 -11.51 4.68 2.75
N GLU A 71 -12.51 5.04 1.96
CA GLU A 71 -12.43 6.10 0.95
C GLU A 71 -11.99 7.44 1.55
N ARG A 72 -12.66 7.86 2.62
CA ARG A 72 -12.36 9.11 3.32
C ARG A 72 -10.89 9.23 3.72
N ALA A 73 -10.28 8.15 4.21
CA ALA A 73 -8.87 8.16 4.59
C ALA A 73 -7.94 8.35 3.38
N ALA A 74 -8.26 7.75 2.23
CA ALA A 74 -7.52 7.96 0.99
C ALA A 74 -7.70 9.38 0.45
N LEU A 75 -8.92 9.94 0.51
CA LEU A 75 -9.19 11.32 0.11
C LEU A 75 -8.50 12.34 1.01
N GLU A 76 -8.47 12.11 2.32
CA GLU A 76 -7.74 12.97 3.28
C GLU A 76 -6.23 12.98 2.97
N GLU A 77 -5.65 11.81 2.67
CA GLU A 77 -4.25 11.68 2.27
C GLU A 77 -3.96 12.35 0.91
N ALA A 78 -4.84 12.18 -0.08
CA ALA A 78 -4.74 12.87 -1.37
C ALA A 78 -4.83 14.39 -1.20
N GLY A 79 -5.80 14.88 -0.41
CA GLY A 79 -5.95 16.29 -0.08
C GLY A 79 -4.72 16.86 0.65
N ARG A 80 -4.09 16.09 1.54
CA ARG A 80 -2.82 16.46 2.18
C ARG A 80 -1.71 16.64 1.15
N ARG A 81 -1.51 15.67 0.24
CA ARG A 81 -0.51 15.74 -0.83
C ARG A 81 -0.71 16.96 -1.74
N LYS A 82 -1.97 17.25 -2.09
CA LYS A 82 -2.32 18.45 -2.87
C LYS A 82 -1.94 19.74 -2.14
N ARG A 83 -2.23 19.85 -0.84
CA ARG A 83 -1.80 20.99 0.00
C ARG A 83 -0.28 21.10 0.10
N ASP A 84 0.43 19.98 0.11
CA ASP A 84 1.90 19.92 0.10
C ASP A 84 2.50 20.23 -1.29
N GLY A 85 1.68 20.62 -2.28
CA GLY A 85 2.13 21.04 -3.61
C GLY A 85 2.44 19.90 -4.59
N LYS A 86 2.07 18.66 -4.24
CA LYS A 86 2.25 17.50 -5.14
C LYS A 86 1.41 17.64 -6.41
N LYS A 87 1.91 17.09 -7.50
CA LYS A 87 1.29 17.12 -8.83
C LYS A 87 0.64 15.78 -9.16
N ASN A 88 -0.33 15.82 -10.06
CA ASN A 88 -1.05 14.64 -10.56
C ASN A 88 -1.62 13.75 -9.44
N VAL A 89 -2.11 14.38 -8.38
CA VAL A 89 -2.69 13.67 -7.23
C VAL A 89 -3.99 13.00 -7.66
N ARG A 90 -4.10 11.71 -7.35
CA ARG A 90 -5.26 10.89 -7.69
C ARG A 90 -5.54 9.83 -6.65
N VAL A 91 -6.79 9.38 -6.62
CA VAL A 91 -7.26 8.26 -5.81
C VAL A 91 -7.76 7.16 -6.72
N VAL A 92 -7.31 5.94 -6.49
CA VAL A 92 -7.68 4.76 -7.26
C VAL A 92 -8.62 3.89 -6.42
N LYS A 93 -9.76 3.52 -6.99
CA LYS A 93 -10.72 2.59 -6.39
C LYS A 93 -10.43 1.17 -6.87
N ILE A 94 -10.34 0.24 -5.92
CA ILE A 94 -9.89 -1.13 -6.15
C ILE A 94 -10.91 -2.09 -5.53
N ASP A 95 -11.40 -3.06 -6.30
CA ASP A 95 -12.24 -4.16 -5.81
C ASP A 95 -11.45 -5.46 -5.85
N THR A 96 -11.03 -5.95 -4.69
CA THR A 96 -10.21 -7.16 -4.61
C THR A 96 -10.97 -8.42 -4.99
N TYR A 97 -12.30 -8.38 -5.05
CA TYR A 97 -13.12 -9.53 -5.46
C TYR A 97 -13.24 -9.65 -6.98
N GLN A 98 -12.93 -8.58 -7.72
CA GLN A 98 -12.86 -8.60 -9.19
C GLN A 98 -11.47 -9.01 -9.70
N ALA A 99 -10.50 -9.20 -8.80
CA ALA A 99 -9.18 -9.66 -9.16
C ALA A 99 -9.25 -11.06 -9.80
N ASP A 100 -8.79 -11.15 -11.04
CA ASP A 100 -8.63 -12.40 -11.80
C ASP A 100 -7.50 -13.30 -11.27
N CYS A 101 -6.72 -12.80 -10.30
CA CYS A 101 -5.68 -13.55 -9.62
C CYS A 101 -5.69 -13.28 -8.10
N ARG A 102 -5.04 -14.17 -7.35
CA ARG A 102 -4.94 -14.02 -5.91
C ARG A 102 -4.07 -12.82 -5.54
N VAL A 103 -4.66 -11.87 -4.83
CA VAL A 103 -3.96 -10.74 -4.21
C VAL A 103 -3.63 -11.00 -2.75
N GLU A 104 -2.43 -10.61 -2.32
CA GLU A 104 -1.99 -10.70 -0.93
C GLU A 104 -1.90 -9.32 -0.30
N TYR A 105 -2.62 -9.11 0.80
CA TYR A 105 -2.59 -7.85 1.53
C TYR A 105 -2.81 -8.00 3.03
N ARG A 106 -2.32 -7.04 3.81
CA ARG A 106 -2.45 -7.01 5.28
C ARG A 106 -2.69 -5.60 5.79
N ASN A 107 -3.51 -5.47 6.82
CA ASN A 107 -3.63 -4.21 7.57
C ASN A 107 -2.30 -3.88 8.25
N VAL A 108 -1.89 -2.62 8.16
CA VAL A 108 -0.58 -2.15 8.63
C VAL A 108 -0.42 -2.32 10.13
N ARG A 109 -1.40 -1.91 10.96
CA ARG A 109 -1.33 -2.08 12.43
C ARG A 109 -1.25 -3.54 12.85
N LYS A 110 -2.06 -4.41 12.24
CA LYS A 110 -2.02 -5.86 12.53
C LYS A 110 -0.68 -6.47 12.15
N LEU A 111 -0.12 -6.08 11.00
CA LEU A 111 1.19 -6.55 10.58
C LEU A 111 2.31 -6.03 11.50
N ALA A 112 2.27 -4.77 11.91
CA ALA A 112 3.24 -4.21 12.85
C ALA A 112 3.25 -4.97 14.18
N LYS A 113 2.06 -5.24 14.75
CA LYS A 113 1.90 -6.06 15.96
C LYS A 113 2.50 -7.46 15.75
N ALA A 114 2.18 -8.13 14.64
CA ALA A 114 2.73 -9.45 14.33
C ALA A 114 4.26 -9.45 14.15
N LEU A 115 4.85 -8.33 13.70
CA LEU A 115 6.29 -8.18 13.52
C LEU A 115 7.02 -7.67 14.76
N GLY A 116 6.30 -7.35 15.85
CA GLY A 116 6.87 -6.68 17.02
C GLY A 116 7.49 -5.33 16.65
N TYR A 117 6.87 -4.61 15.72
CA TYR A 117 7.33 -3.32 15.20
C TYR A 117 6.47 -2.20 15.76
N TRP A 118 7.11 -1.17 16.30
CA TRP A 118 6.42 0.05 16.74
C TRP A 118 6.25 1.00 15.56
N ILE A 119 5.01 1.40 15.28
CA ILE A 119 4.69 2.33 14.20
C ILE A 119 4.97 3.75 14.70
N PRO A 120 5.78 4.55 13.98
CA PRO A 120 6.01 5.95 14.34
C PRO A 120 4.72 6.76 14.48
N ASP A 121 4.64 7.65 15.47
CA ASP A 121 3.45 8.50 15.73
C ASP A 121 3.00 9.27 14.48
N LYS A 122 3.96 9.78 13.70
CA LYS A 122 3.71 10.45 12.42
C LYS A 122 2.93 9.59 11.40
N ALA A 123 3.11 8.27 11.45
CA ALA A 123 2.42 7.29 10.62
C ALA A 123 1.23 6.64 11.33
N TRP A 124 1.10 6.79 12.65
CA TRP A 124 0.10 6.10 13.46
C TRP A 124 -1.33 6.45 13.04
N ARG A 125 -1.63 7.74 12.84
CA ARG A 125 -2.99 8.19 12.44
C ARG A 125 -3.42 7.60 11.11
N ASN A 126 -2.55 7.59 10.11
CA ASN A 126 -2.85 7.04 8.79
C ASN A 126 -2.90 5.50 8.78
N SER A 127 -2.11 4.84 9.64
CA SER A 127 -1.97 3.37 9.66
C SER A 127 -3.22 2.59 10.04
N GLU A 128 -4.23 3.23 10.64
CA GLU A 128 -5.45 2.54 11.10
C GLU A 128 -6.19 1.85 9.96
N PHE A 129 -6.37 2.61 8.88
CA PHE A 129 -7.11 2.18 7.71
C PHE A 129 -6.17 1.71 6.60
N GLU A 130 -4.86 1.83 6.79
CA GLU A 130 -3.88 1.45 5.79
C GLU A 130 -3.75 -0.08 5.67
N TYR A 131 -3.73 -0.54 4.43
CA TYR A 131 -3.40 -1.90 4.02
C TYR A 131 -2.24 -1.84 3.05
N ILE A 132 -1.34 -2.81 3.16
CA ILE A 132 -0.27 -3.01 2.19
C ILE A 132 -0.54 -4.26 1.36
N PHE A 133 -0.58 -4.09 0.05
CA PHE A 133 -0.57 -5.18 -0.92
C PHE A 133 0.87 -5.59 -1.21
N LEU A 134 1.07 -6.87 -1.50
CA LEU A 134 2.35 -7.43 -1.84
C LEU A 134 2.48 -7.56 -3.36
N ARG A 135 3.51 -6.93 -3.93
CA ARG A 135 3.98 -7.00 -5.33
C ARG A 135 3.04 -6.45 -6.40
N HIS A 136 1.76 -6.81 -6.39
CA HIS A 136 0.87 -6.52 -7.52
C HIS A 136 -0.60 -6.40 -7.09
N ILE A 137 -1.28 -5.47 -7.74
CA ILE A 137 -2.74 -5.37 -7.81
C ILE A 137 -3.09 -5.47 -9.30
N PRO A 138 -3.87 -6.47 -9.74
CA PRO A 138 -4.14 -6.68 -11.15
C PRO A 138 -5.06 -5.60 -11.73
N ALA A 139 -4.96 -5.42 -13.05
CA ALA A 139 -5.79 -4.47 -13.79
C ALA A 139 -7.29 -4.75 -13.62
N SER A 140 -7.66 -6.04 -13.57
CA SER A 140 -9.01 -6.55 -13.30
C SER A 140 -9.62 -6.04 -11.99
N ALA A 141 -8.78 -5.69 -11.00
CA ALA A 141 -9.23 -5.16 -9.72
C ALA A 141 -9.38 -3.63 -9.72
N ILE A 142 -8.91 -2.92 -10.74
CA ILE A 142 -8.98 -1.46 -10.81
C ILE A 142 -10.35 -1.05 -11.36
N MET A 143 -11.15 -0.39 -10.53
CA MET A 143 -12.47 0.10 -10.93
C MET A 143 -12.41 1.48 -11.57
N GLU A 144 -11.65 2.39 -10.96
CA GLU A 144 -11.69 3.82 -11.29
C GLU A 144 -10.42 4.54 -10.83
N ILE A 145 -10.06 5.60 -11.55
CA ILE A 145 -9.00 6.55 -11.19
C ILE A 145 -9.62 7.95 -11.14
N ILE A 146 -9.59 8.58 -9.96
CA ILE A 146 -10.22 9.87 -9.66
C ILE A 146 -9.14 10.91 -9.41
N TRP A 147 -9.15 12.02 -10.15
CA TRP A 147 -8.20 13.12 -9.98
C TRP A 147 -8.65 14.08 -8.86
N VAL A 148 -7.72 14.57 -8.05
CA VAL A 148 -8.00 15.35 -6.82
C VAL A 148 -7.57 16.80 -6.89
#